data_AF-A0A174R848-F1
#
_entry.id   AF-A0A174R848-F1
#
_cell.length_a   1.000
_cell.length_b   1.000
_cell.length_c   1.000
_cell.angle_alpha   90.00
_cell.angle_beta   90.00
_cell.angle_gamma   90.00
#
_symmetry.space_group_name_H-M   'P 1'
#
loop_
_entity.id
_entity.type
_entity.pdbx_description
1 polymer ?
#
loop_
_entity_poly.entity_id
_entity_poly.type
_entity_poly.pdbx_seq_one_letter_code
_entity_poly.pdbx_strand_id
1 'polypeptide(L)'
;MNIAGVKFGIILIMTAMCLAGCTKEEAFVDSCDSEIAEQVTSIMQESQKGCYNLENCEVFVTEESKKDGYVVRRMTFQADWKRVREPIDDPLIQGMLQARDELESPEEKEAAGKIIDGYIVEMNSEPESERIETKFVAQISPENETLELFYPFVQEGKETLLPFREYAEENWFENAEKRMQEGRRRLIVEVTGADE
;
A
#
# COMPACT_ATOMS: atom_id res chain seq x y z
N MET A 1 18.05 18.86 -7.43
CA MET A 1 17.09 17.84 -7.90
C MET A 1 17.88 16.60 -8.27
N ASN A 2 18.09 15.70 -7.32
CA ASN A 2 18.66 14.40 -7.59
C ASN A 2 17.47 13.44 -7.73
N ILE A 3 17.25 12.96 -8.95
CA ILE A 3 16.35 11.84 -9.22
C ILE A 3 17.06 10.64 -8.59
N ALA A 4 16.59 10.22 -7.42
CA ALA A 4 17.08 9.02 -6.76
C ALA A 4 16.78 7.83 -7.67
N GLY A 5 17.85 7.15 -8.11
CA GLY A 5 17.80 6.11 -9.11
C GLY A 5 16.94 4.93 -8.67
N VAL A 6 15.95 4.60 -9.50
CA VAL A 6 15.25 3.32 -9.49
C VAL A 6 16.31 2.24 -9.70
N LYS A 7 16.64 1.47 -8.66
CA LYS A 7 17.39 0.22 -8.79
C LYS A 7 16.38 -0.88 -9.09
N PHE A 8 16.34 -1.31 -10.36
CA PHE A 8 15.63 -2.53 -10.73
C PHE A 8 16.28 -3.72 -10.00
N GLY A 9 15.57 -4.27 -9.02
CA GLY A 9 15.95 -5.52 -8.35
C GLY A 9 16.04 -6.63 -9.39
N ILE A 10 17.11 -7.41 -9.33
CA ILE A 10 17.38 -8.53 -10.23
C ILE A 10 16.23 -9.54 -10.09
N ILE A 11 15.46 -9.73 -11.16
CA ILE A 11 14.47 -10.81 -11.25
C ILE A 11 15.23 -12.15 -11.16
N LEU A 12 15.08 -12.87 -10.04
CA LEU A 12 15.64 -14.22 -9.87
C LEU A 12 14.72 -15.22 -10.57
N ILE A 13 14.96 -15.42 -11.88
CA ILE A 13 14.25 -16.42 -12.68
C ILE A 13 14.95 -17.78 -12.53
N MET A 14 14.34 -18.69 -11.76
CA MET A 14 14.72 -20.11 -11.78
C MET A 14 14.00 -20.81 -12.95
N THR A 15 14.45 -20.57 -14.18
CA THR A 15 13.90 -21.21 -15.38
C THR A 15 14.53 -22.58 -15.60
N ALA A 16 13.75 -23.64 -15.40
CA ALA A 16 14.04 -24.94 -15.98
C ALA A 16 13.77 -24.87 -17.49
N MET A 17 14.84 -24.79 -18.29
CA MET A 17 14.75 -24.72 -19.76
C MET A 17 14.23 -26.04 -20.34
N CYS A 18 12.97 -26.06 -20.77
CA CYS A 18 12.47 -27.00 -21.76
C CYS A 18 12.39 -26.29 -23.11
N LEU A 19 13.34 -26.61 -24.01
CA LEU A 19 13.36 -26.17 -25.40
C LEU A 19 12.23 -26.85 -26.19
N ALA A 20 11.15 -26.13 -26.49
CA ALA A 20 10.23 -26.45 -27.58
C ALA A 20 9.36 -25.22 -27.97
N GLY A 21 9.74 -24.55 -29.07
CA GLY A 21 8.87 -23.70 -29.90
C GLY A 21 8.21 -22.48 -29.23
N CYS A 22 8.93 -21.35 -29.11
CA CYS A 22 8.32 -20.06 -28.75
C CYS A 22 7.16 -19.72 -29.70
N THR A 23 5.94 -19.79 -29.19
CA THR A 23 4.77 -19.24 -29.86
C THR A 23 4.72 -17.72 -29.62
N LYS A 24 4.01 -16.96 -30.47
CA LYS A 24 3.81 -15.52 -30.23
C LYS A 24 3.12 -15.25 -28.89
N GLU A 25 2.25 -16.15 -28.46
CA GLU A 25 1.53 -16.09 -27.19
C GLU A 25 2.48 -16.21 -25.99
N GLU A 26 3.45 -17.12 -26.03
CA GLU A 26 4.49 -17.23 -24.98
C GLU A 26 5.37 -15.98 -24.93
N ALA A 27 5.72 -15.41 -26.09
CA ALA A 27 6.52 -14.19 -26.14
C ALA A 27 5.80 -12.98 -25.53
N PHE A 28 4.48 -12.87 -25.67
CA PHE A 28 3.70 -11.81 -25.03
C PHE A 28 3.65 -12.00 -23.51
N VAL A 29 3.31 -13.21 -23.04
CA VAL A 29 3.20 -13.53 -21.61
C VAL A 29 4.53 -13.28 -20.88
N ASP A 30 5.66 -13.61 -21.50
CA ASP A 30 6.99 -13.34 -20.94
C ASP A 30 7.34 -11.84 -20.95
N SER A 31 6.78 -11.06 -21.89
CA SER A 31 7.00 -9.63 -21.97
C SER A 31 6.24 -8.83 -20.88
N CYS A 32 5.16 -9.40 -20.32
CA CYS A 32 4.33 -8.73 -19.31
C CYS A 32 5.03 -8.53 -17.97
N ASP A 33 6.09 -9.28 -17.64
CA ASP A 33 6.70 -9.24 -16.30
C ASP A 33 7.22 -7.85 -15.92
N SER A 34 7.90 -7.16 -16.85
CA SER A 34 8.39 -5.80 -16.63
C SER A 34 7.24 -4.81 -16.45
N GLU A 35 6.19 -4.94 -17.26
CA GLU A 35 5.02 -4.07 -17.18
C GLU A 35 4.28 -4.26 -15.84
N ILE A 36 4.09 -5.50 -15.39
CA ILE A 36 3.49 -5.80 -14.09
C ILE A 36 4.31 -5.18 -12.97
N ALA A 37 5.63 -5.37 -12.99
CA ALA A 37 6.52 -4.85 -11.95
C ALA A 37 6.48 -3.31 -11.90
N GLU A 38 6.49 -2.64 -13.05
CA GLU A 38 6.39 -1.18 -13.15
C GLU A 38 5.04 -0.66 -12.63
N GLN A 39 3.93 -1.24 -13.10
CA GLN A 39 2.59 -0.81 -12.69
C GLN A 39 2.37 -0.99 -11.19
N VAL A 40 2.70 -2.16 -10.63
CA VAL A 40 2.51 -2.45 -9.20
C VAL A 40 3.43 -1.57 -8.36
N THR A 41 4.68 -1.39 -8.75
CA THR A 41 5.61 -0.50 -8.02
C THR A 41 5.08 0.93 -8.01
N SER A 42 4.57 1.44 -9.13
CA SER A 42 3.99 2.78 -9.21
C SER A 42 2.78 2.93 -8.30
N ILE A 43 1.83 1.98 -8.33
CA ILE A 43 0.64 1.99 -7.46
C ILE A 43 1.05 1.99 -5.99
N MET A 44 1.99 1.12 -5.60
CA MET A 44 2.45 1.01 -4.22
C MET A 44 3.12 2.30 -3.75
N GLN A 45 4.03 2.87 -4.55
CA GLN A 45 4.72 4.13 -4.22
C GLN A 45 3.77 5.33 -4.15
N GLU A 46 2.82 5.43 -5.07
CA GLU A 46 1.79 6.47 -5.06
C GLU A 46 0.92 6.38 -3.81
N SER A 47 0.48 5.16 -3.46
CA SER A 47 -0.40 4.93 -2.32
C SER A 47 0.21 5.34 -0.98
N GLN A 48 1.53 5.23 -0.85
CA GLN A 48 2.24 5.49 0.40
C GLN A 48 2.93 6.85 0.44
N LYS A 49 2.73 7.68 -0.58
CA LYS A 49 3.39 8.97 -0.72
C LYS A 49 3.09 9.87 0.50
N GLY A 50 4.15 10.33 1.17
CA GLY A 50 4.05 11.18 2.36
C GLY A 50 3.88 10.42 3.68
N CYS A 51 3.73 9.09 3.63
CA CYS A 51 3.72 8.20 4.79
C CYS A 51 5.01 7.39 4.88
N TYR A 52 5.37 6.72 3.77
CA TYR A 52 6.52 5.84 3.67
C TYR A 52 7.31 6.06 2.37
N ASN A 53 8.62 5.87 2.44
CA ASN A 53 9.48 5.62 1.31
C ASN A 53 9.60 4.11 1.13
N LEU A 54 9.36 3.62 -0.08
CA LEU A 54 9.47 2.20 -0.41
C LEU A 54 10.83 1.98 -1.08
N GLU A 55 11.68 1.20 -0.43
CA GLU A 55 13.01 0.80 -0.91
C GLU A 55 13.03 -0.70 -1.25
N ASN A 56 13.99 -1.13 -2.06
CA ASN A 56 14.20 -2.54 -2.43
C ASN A 56 12.92 -3.25 -2.92
N CYS A 57 12.14 -2.55 -3.75
CA CYS A 57 10.91 -3.07 -4.35
C CYS A 57 11.20 -4.28 -5.24
N GLU A 58 10.50 -5.37 -5.00
CA GLU A 58 10.60 -6.61 -5.75
C GLU A 58 9.21 -7.17 -6.03
N VAL A 59 9.04 -7.77 -7.21
CA VAL A 59 7.83 -8.46 -7.62
C VAL A 59 8.22 -9.86 -8.06
N PHE A 60 7.52 -10.87 -7.55
CA PHE A 60 7.78 -12.26 -7.91
C PHE A 60 6.49 -13.06 -8.05
N VAL A 61 6.50 -14.02 -8.97
CA VAL A 61 5.42 -14.97 -9.18
C VAL A 61 5.46 -16.03 -8.08
N THR A 62 4.32 -16.27 -7.45
CA THR A 62 4.15 -17.30 -6.43
C THR A 62 3.41 -18.52 -6.97
N GLU A 63 2.45 -18.30 -7.87
CA GLU A 63 1.71 -19.37 -8.55
C GLU A 63 1.36 -18.91 -9.97
N GLU A 64 1.33 -19.85 -10.92
CA GLU A 64 0.84 -19.61 -12.28
C GLU A 64 -0.15 -20.71 -12.65
N SER A 65 -1.24 -20.33 -13.32
CA SER A 65 -2.23 -21.27 -13.84
C SER A 65 -2.79 -20.79 -15.17
N LYS A 66 -3.33 -21.71 -15.96
CA LYS A 66 -4.07 -21.41 -17.18
C LYS A 66 -5.54 -21.70 -16.95
N LYS A 67 -6.41 -20.70 -17.15
CA LYS A 67 -7.84 -20.83 -16.92
C LYS A 67 -8.62 -19.99 -17.94
N ASP A 68 -9.59 -20.61 -18.60
CA ASP A 68 -10.51 -19.95 -19.52
C ASP A 68 -9.80 -19.10 -20.62
N GLY A 69 -8.65 -19.57 -21.11
CA GLY A 69 -7.84 -18.86 -22.11
C GLY A 69 -6.87 -17.81 -21.55
N TYR A 70 -6.94 -17.53 -20.24
CA TYR A 70 -6.02 -16.62 -19.57
C TYR A 70 -4.84 -17.35 -18.93
N VAL A 71 -3.70 -16.67 -18.86
CA VAL A 71 -2.63 -16.98 -17.91
C VAL A 71 -2.89 -16.14 -16.66
N VAL A 72 -3.08 -16.80 -15.53
CA VAL A 72 -3.33 -16.16 -14.23
C VAL A 72 -2.12 -16.39 -13.34
N ARG A 73 -1.43 -15.30 -12.98
CA ARG A 73 -0.28 -15.29 -12.07
C ARG A 73 -0.69 -14.70 -10.73
N ARG A 74 -0.53 -15.45 -9.65
CA ARG A 74 -0.53 -14.89 -8.29
C ARG A 74 0.86 -14.42 -7.96
N MET A 75 0.98 -13.19 -7.50
CA MET A 75 2.26 -12.52 -7.33
C MET A 75 2.33 -11.82 -5.98
N THR A 76 3.55 -11.59 -5.52
CA THR A 76 3.82 -10.83 -4.31
C THR A 76 4.72 -9.67 -4.66
N PHE A 77 4.30 -8.47 -4.28
CA PHE A 77 5.15 -7.29 -4.17
C PHE A 77 5.74 -7.27 -2.76
N GLN A 78 7.03 -7.01 -2.66
CA GLN A 78 7.68 -6.75 -1.37
C GLN A 78 8.55 -5.51 -1.45
N ALA A 79 8.61 -4.76 -0.36
CA ALA A 79 9.50 -3.61 -0.23
C ALA A 79 9.87 -3.41 1.23
N ASP A 80 10.98 -2.71 1.46
CA ASP A 80 11.31 -2.16 2.76
C ASP A 80 10.62 -0.80 2.88
N TRP A 81 9.67 -0.69 3.79
CA TRP A 81 8.91 0.51 4.05
C TRP A 81 9.66 1.30 5.10
N LYS A 82 9.96 2.56 4.82
CA LYS A 82 10.67 3.45 5.73
C LYS A 82 9.82 4.67 5.99
N ARG A 83 9.51 4.93 7.25
CA ARG A 83 8.70 6.09 7.63
C ARG A 83 9.39 7.39 7.22
N VAL A 84 8.61 8.34 6.70
CA VAL A 84 9.14 9.64 6.20
C VAL A 84 8.87 10.82 7.13
N ARG A 85 7.97 10.65 8.10
CA ARG A 85 7.55 11.71 9.02
C ARG A 85 7.56 11.22 10.46
N GLU A 86 7.85 12.12 11.38
CA GLU A 86 7.68 11.86 12.81
C GLU A 86 6.18 11.77 13.13
N PRO A 87 5.76 11.03 14.16
CA PRO A 87 4.34 10.95 14.55
C PRO A 87 3.69 12.31 14.79
N ILE A 88 4.44 13.28 15.33
CA ILE A 88 3.93 14.64 15.55
C ILE A 88 3.48 15.32 14.27
N ASP A 89 4.07 14.97 13.12
CA ASP A 89 3.74 15.51 11.81
C ASP A 89 2.65 14.70 11.09
N ASP A 90 2.14 13.63 11.69
CA ASP A 90 1.02 12.88 11.13
C ASP A 90 -0.25 13.76 11.09
N PRO A 91 -0.99 13.80 9.96
CA PRO A 91 -2.20 14.62 9.84
C PRO A 91 -3.24 14.34 10.92
N LEU A 92 -3.33 13.09 11.41
CA LEU A 92 -4.20 12.73 12.54
C LEU A 92 -3.80 13.51 13.79
N ILE A 93 -2.51 13.49 14.15
CA ILE A 93 -1.98 14.17 15.33
C ILE A 93 -2.09 15.69 15.17
N GLN A 94 -1.81 16.22 13.98
CA GLN A 94 -2.03 17.63 13.67
C GLN A 94 -3.49 18.06 13.88
N GLY A 95 -4.43 17.21 13.47
CA GLY A 95 -5.85 17.41 13.73
C GLY A 95 -6.17 17.44 15.23
N MET A 96 -5.63 16.51 16.00
CA MET A 96 -5.81 16.49 17.45
C MET A 96 -5.21 17.76 18.10
N LEU A 97 -4.00 18.18 17.73
CA LEU A 97 -3.37 19.39 18.25
C LEU A 97 -4.23 20.64 18.00
N GLN A 98 -4.80 20.78 16.79
CA GLN A 98 -5.72 21.87 16.49
C GLN A 98 -6.97 21.85 17.38
N ALA A 99 -7.59 20.68 17.55
CA ALA A 99 -8.77 20.53 18.39
C ALA A 99 -8.46 20.84 19.87
N ARG A 100 -7.29 20.44 20.38
CA ARG A 100 -6.84 20.81 21.74
C ARG A 100 -6.74 22.32 21.90
N ASP A 101 -6.14 23.01 20.93
CA ASP A 101 -5.87 24.44 21.04
C ASP A 101 -7.17 25.27 21.08
N GLU A 102 -8.25 24.75 20.47
CA GLU A 102 -9.60 25.31 20.46
C GLU A 102 -10.43 25.06 21.72
N LEU A 103 -10.00 24.17 22.63
CA LEU A 103 -10.69 23.96 23.90
C LEU A 103 -10.64 25.24 24.75
N GLU A 104 -11.61 25.43 25.64
CA GLU A 104 -11.67 26.62 26.51
C GLU A 104 -11.11 26.33 27.90
N SER A 105 -11.40 25.14 28.46
CA SER A 105 -10.94 24.77 29.81
C SER A 105 -9.47 24.36 29.80
N PRO A 106 -8.65 24.91 30.72
CA PRO A 106 -7.29 24.43 30.95
C PRO A 106 -7.22 22.94 31.30
N GLU A 107 -8.19 22.43 32.07
CA GLU A 107 -8.29 21.02 32.45
C GLU A 107 -8.53 20.12 31.23
N GLU A 108 -9.43 20.54 30.32
CA GLU A 108 -9.68 19.83 29.05
C GLU A 108 -8.44 19.83 28.16
N LYS A 109 -7.71 20.96 28.08
CA LYS A 109 -6.43 21.03 27.34
C LYS A 109 -5.38 20.09 27.89
N GLU A 110 -5.27 19.97 29.21
CA GLU A 110 -4.33 19.04 29.85
C GLU A 110 -4.71 17.58 29.57
N ALA A 111 -6.00 17.24 29.66
CA ALA A 111 -6.50 15.91 29.34
C ALA A 111 -6.24 15.55 27.86
N ALA A 112 -6.55 16.47 26.96
CA ALA A 112 -6.27 16.35 25.53
C ALA A 112 -4.78 16.15 25.24
N GLY A 113 -3.90 16.88 25.94
CA GLY A 113 -2.44 16.70 25.82
C GLY A 113 -2.00 15.28 26.15
N LYS A 114 -2.50 14.71 27.26
CA LYS A 114 -2.18 13.32 27.66
C LYS A 114 -2.68 12.29 26.65
N ILE A 115 -3.85 12.52 26.05
CA ILE A 115 -4.37 11.66 24.98
C ILE A 115 -3.44 11.68 23.78
N ILE A 116 -3.10 12.89 23.28
CA ILE A 116 -2.20 13.06 22.14
C ILE A 116 -0.84 12.41 22.38
N ASP A 117 -0.27 12.60 23.57
CA ASP A 117 0.99 11.97 23.96
C ASP A 117 0.90 10.43 23.91
N GLY A 118 -0.25 9.87 24.31
CA GLY A 118 -0.54 8.43 24.18
C GLY A 118 -0.46 7.96 22.73
N TYR A 119 -1.14 8.64 21.81
CA TYR A 119 -1.07 8.31 20.38
C TYR A 119 0.35 8.43 19.81
N ILE A 120 1.10 9.46 20.19
CA ILE A 120 2.49 9.65 19.75
C ILE A 120 3.38 8.52 20.26
N VAL A 121 3.20 8.07 21.51
CA VAL A 121 3.94 6.94 22.07
C VAL A 121 3.62 5.65 21.33
N GLU A 122 2.35 5.38 21.04
CA GLU A 122 1.93 4.21 20.26
C GLU A 122 2.57 4.22 18.86
N MET A 123 2.47 5.35 18.15
CA MET A 123 3.07 5.50 16.82
C MET A 123 4.60 5.38 16.84
N ASN A 124 5.28 5.87 17.88
CA ASN A 124 6.74 5.72 18.03
C ASN A 124 7.18 4.30 18.39
N SER A 125 6.26 3.45 18.87
CA SER A 125 6.58 2.05 19.19
C SER A 125 6.71 1.18 17.95
N GLU A 126 6.14 1.63 16.83
CA GLU A 126 6.29 0.97 15.54
C GLU A 126 7.71 1.15 14.99
N PRO A 127 8.25 0.16 14.26
CA PRO A 127 9.60 0.23 13.73
C PRO A 127 9.74 1.35 12.69
N GLU A 128 10.90 2.01 12.67
CA GLU A 128 11.23 3.02 11.65
C GLU A 128 11.22 2.44 10.23
N SER A 129 11.53 1.14 10.11
CA SER A 129 11.46 0.42 8.85
C SER A 129 11.03 -1.04 9.05
N GLU A 130 10.20 -1.52 8.14
CA GLU A 130 9.68 -2.88 8.11
C GLU A 130 9.60 -3.39 6.67
N ARG A 131 9.84 -4.69 6.46
CA ARG A 131 9.65 -5.34 5.15
C ARG A 131 8.22 -5.85 5.05
N ILE A 132 7.46 -5.33 4.09
CA ILE A 132 6.04 -5.62 3.93
C ILE A 132 5.78 -6.30 2.59
N GLU A 133 4.91 -7.30 2.60
CA GLU A 133 4.46 -8.05 1.43
C GLU A 133 3.00 -7.69 1.09
N THR A 134 2.75 -7.45 -0.19
CA THR A 134 1.42 -7.21 -0.76
C THR A 134 1.13 -8.22 -1.86
N LYS A 135 0.05 -8.98 -1.71
CA LYS A 135 -0.39 -9.97 -2.70
C LYS A 135 -1.26 -9.31 -3.76
N PHE A 136 -1.08 -9.73 -5.00
CA PHE A 136 -1.91 -9.31 -6.13
C PHE A 136 -1.98 -10.43 -7.18
N VAL A 137 -2.91 -10.28 -8.14
CA VAL A 137 -3.13 -11.23 -9.23
C VAL A 137 -2.99 -10.50 -10.56
N ALA A 138 -2.19 -11.03 -11.47
CA ALA A 138 -2.14 -10.62 -12.85
C ALA A 138 -2.92 -11.61 -13.70
N GLN A 139 -3.88 -11.11 -14.49
CA GLN A 139 -4.61 -11.87 -15.48
C GLN A 139 -4.20 -11.40 -16.87
N ILE A 140 -3.57 -12.29 -17.62
CA ILE A 140 -3.01 -12.03 -18.94
C ILE A 140 -3.84 -12.77 -19.98
N SER A 141 -4.33 -12.07 -21.00
CA SER A 141 -4.94 -12.67 -22.19
C SER A 141 -3.92 -12.72 -23.32
N PRO A 142 -3.35 -13.88 -23.66
CA PRO A 142 -2.43 -14.00 -24.79
C PRO A 142 -3.11 -13.73 -26.13
N GLU A 143 -4.40 -14.12 -26.26
CA GLU A 143 -5.17 -13.92 -27.49
C GLU A 143 -5.43 -12.45 -27.79
N ASN A 144 -5.78 -11.67 -26.76
CA ASN A 144 -6.10 -10.25 -26.91
C ASN A 144 -4.90 -9.33 -26.64
N GLU A 145 -3.76 -9.89 -26.25
CA GLU A 145 -2.57 -9.15 -25.82
C GLU A 145 -2.90 -8.12 -24.71
N THR A 146 -3.67 -8.53 -23.70
CA THR A 146 -4.08 -7.66 -22.58
C THR A 146 -3.59 -8.18 -21.23
N LEU A 147 -3.38 -7.24 -20.29
CA LEU A 147 -2.99 -7.49 -18.91
C LEU A 147 -3.91 -6.69 -17.97
N GLU A 148 -4.42 -7.34 -16.93
CA GLU A 148 -5.19 -6.72 -15.85
C GLU A 148 -4.64 -7.13 -14.48
N LEU A 149 -4.63 -6.19 -13.52
CA LEU A 149 -4.13 -6.39 -12.16
C LEU A 149 -5.27 -6.34 -11.14
N PHE A 150 -5.27 -7.27 -10.19
CA PHE A 150 -6.30 -7.39 -9.17
C PHE A 150 -5.75 -7.55 -7.75
N TYR A 151 -6.47 -7.02 -6.77
CA TYR A 151 -6.33 -7.36 -5.37
C TYR A 151 -7.20 -8.58 -5.02
N PRO A 152 -6.64 -9.66 -4.46
CA PRO A 152 -7.38 -10.83 -4.04
C PRO A 152 -8.04 -10.61 -2.68
N PHE A 153 -9.16 -9.86 -2.65
CA PHE A 153 -9.90 -9.58 -1.43
C PHE A 153 -10.62 -10.83 -0.92
N VAL A 154 -10.42 -11.20 0.35
CA VAL A 154 -11.06 -12.36 0.98
C VAL A 154 -12.00 -11.91 2.09
N GLN A 155 -13.27 -12.28 1.96
CA GLN A 155 -14.28 -12.06 2.99
C GLN A 155 -15.06 -13.36 3.22
N GLU A 156 -15.22 -13.75 4.48
CA GLU A 156 -15.93 -14.98 4.87
C GLU A 156 -15.42 -16.24 4.14
N GLY A 157 -14.12 -16.29 3.85
CA GLY A 157 -13.49 -17.41 3.13
C GLY A 157 -13.71 -17.42 1.62
N LYS A 158 -14.38 -16.41 1.05
CA LYS A 158 -14.58 -16.25 -0.39
C LYS A 158 -13.66 -15.17 -0.95
N GLU A 159 -12.90 -15.51 -1.98
CA GLU A 159 -12.07 -14.55 -2.72
C GLU A 159 -12.90 -13.83 -3.78
N THR A 160 -12.68 -12.52 -3.88
CA THR A 160 -13.14 -11.64 -4.97
C THR A 160 -11.95 -10.87 -5.49
N LEU A 161 -11.76 -10.89 -6.81
CA LEU A 161 -10.72 -10.09 -7.47
C LEU A 161 -11.27 -8.68 -7.71
N LEU A 162 -10.67 -7.69 -7.07
CA LEU A 162 -11.01 -6.27 -7.23
C LEU A 162 -9.93 -5.58 -8.06
N PRO A 163 -10.25 -4.63 -8.95
CA PRO A 163 -9.23 -3.91 -9.73
C PRO A 163 -8.18 -3.28 -8.81
N PHE A 164 -6.91 -3.60 -9.02
CA PHE A 164 -5.85 -3.33 -8.04
C PHE A 164 -5.68 -1.83 -7.77
N ARG A 165 -5.68 -1.01 -8.83
CA ARG A 165 -5.57 0.45 -8.70
C ARG A 165 -6.75 1.06 -7.98
N GLU A 166 -7.98 0.70 -8.35
CA GLU A 166 -9.19 1.23 -7.71
C GLU A 166 -9.21 0.88 -6.22
N TYR A 167 -8.91 -0.39 -5.89
CA TYR A 167 -8.81 -0.82 -4.49
C TYR A 167 -7.75 -0.02 -3.71
N ALA A 168 -6.56 0.17 -4.31
CA ALA A 168 -5.50 0.95 -3.68
C ALA A 168 -5.93 2.40 -3.44
N GLU A 169 -6.49 3.07 -4.46
CA GLU A 169 -6.95 4.47 -4.37
C GLU A 169 -8.02 4.67 -3.30
N GLU A 170 -8.94 3.73 -3.14
CA GLU A 170 -10.00 3.80 -2.13
C GLU A 170 -9.51 3.53 -0.70
N ASN A 171 -8.51 2.65 -0.53
CA ASN A 171 -8.19 2.07 0.78
C ASN A 171 -6.80 2.43 1.32
N TRP A 172 -5.83 2.69 0.45
CA TRP A 172 -4.42 2.83 0.83
C TRP A 172 -3.89 4.24 0.68
N PHE A 173 -4.45 5.03 -0.24
CA PHE A 173 -4.00 6.39 -0.46
C PHE A 173 -4.40 7.28 0.71
N GLU A 174 -3.43 8.00 1.26
CA GLU A 174 -3.71 8.95 2.34
C GLU A 174 -4.50 10.16 1.81
N ASN A 175 -5.63 10.45 2.46
CA ASN A 175 -6.29 11.74 2.38
C ASN A 175 -5.98 12.52 3.67
N ALA A 176 -4.97 13.39 3.62
CA ALA A 176 -4.48 14.14 4.78
C ALA A 176 -5.56 15.03 5.41
N GLU A 177 -6.45 15.63 4.59
CA GLU A 177 -7.55 16.47 5.09
C GLU A 177 -8.56 15.64 5.88
N LYS A 178 -9.02 14.52 5.31
CA LYS A 178 -9.93 13.59 6.00
C LYS A 178 -9.29 13.04 7.28
N ARG A 179 -8.00 12.71 7.24
CA ARG A 179 -7.25 12.20 8.40
C ARG A 179 -7.11 13.25 9.50
N MET A 180 -6.90 14.51 9.14
CA MET A 180 -6.89 15.62 10.09
C MET A 180 -8.27 15.89 10.70
N GLN A 181 -9.34 15.83 9.91
CA GLN A 181 -10.71 15.92 10.43
C GLN A 181 -11.02 14.78 11.39
N GLU A 182 -10.57 13.57 11.09
CA GLU A 182 -10.70 12.42 11.98
C GLU A 182 -9.95 12.64 13.30
N GLY A 183 -8.72 13.15 13.25
CA GLY A 183 -7.94 13.49 14.45
C GLY A 183 -8.66 14.49 15.35
N ARG A 184 -9.22 15.54 14.74
CA ARG A 184 -10.05 16.53 15.46
C ARG A 184 -11.24 15.86 16.15
N ARG A 185 -12.04 15.11 15.39
CA ARG A 185 -13.25 14.43 15.87
C ARG A 185 -12.93 13.50 17.04
N ARG A 186 -11.90 12.66 16.88
CA ARG A 186 -11.50 11.65 17.85
C ARG A 186 -11.06 12.26 19.17
N LEU A 187 -10.26 13.32 19.14
CA LEU A 187 -9.88 14.02 20.37
C LEU A 187 -11.09 14.60 21.10
N ILE A 188 -12.01 15.26 20.38
CA ILE A 188 -13.21 15.84 21.00
C ILE A 188 -14.05 14.76 21.67
N VAL A 189 -14.28 13.63 21.00
CA VAL A 189 -15.01 12.49 21.57
C VAL A 189 -14.33 11.98 22.84
N GLU A 190 -13.01 11.76 22.81
CA GLU A 190 -12.28 11.21 23.95
C GLU A 190 -12.19 12.18 25.15
N VAL A 191 -12.12 13.49 24.89
CA VAL A 191 -12.05 14.52 25.94
C VAL A 191 -13.42 14.80 26.56
N THR A 192 -14.47 14.87 25.74
CA THR A 192 -15.81 15.31 26.18
C THR A 192 -16.76 14.16 26.51
N GLY A 193 -16.45 12.95 26.05
CA GLY A 193 -17.36 11.80 26.12
C GLY A 193 -18.61 11.96 25.27
N ALA A 194 -18.61 12.86 24.29
CA ALA A 194 -19.71 12.98 23.34
C ALA A 194 -19.73 11.73 22.45
N ASP A 195 -20.78 10.91 22.58
CA ASP A 195 -21.02 9.78 21.67
C ASP A 195 -21.21 10.28 20.23
N GLU A 196 -20.78 9.48 19.25
CA GLU A 196 -20.90 9.74 17.80
C GLU A 196 -22.33 10.05 17.32
#